data_AF-A0A7V0MHF5-F1
#
_entry.id   AF-A0A7V0MHF5-F1
#
_cell.length_a   1.000
_cell.length_b   1.000
_cell.length_c   1.000
_cell.angle_alpha   90.00
_cell.angle_beta   90.00
_cell.angle_gamma   90.00
#
_symmetry.space_group_name_H-M   'P 1'
#
loop_
_entity.id
_entity.type
_entity.pdbx_description
1 polymer ?
#
loop_
_entity_poly.entity_id
_entity_poly.type
_entity_poly.pdbx_seq_one_letter_code
_entity_poly.pdbx_strand_id
1 'polypeptide(L)' 'MQIILDSITEGVFTIDLDKNITSFNKAAEKITGVPKEEAIGRKCYEVF' A
#
# COMPACT_ATOMS: atom_id res chain seq x y z
N MET A 1 8.44 11.92 -5.17
CA MET A 1 7.14 11.57 -4.53
C MET A 1 7.23 10.37 -3.58
N GLN A 2 8.21 9.46 -3.73
CA GLN A 2 8.35 8.28 -2.87
C GLN A 2 8.86 8.59 -1.45
N ILE A 3 9.79 9.54 -1.32
CA ILE A 3 10.48 9.87 -0.05
C ILE A 3 9.52 10.38 1.04
N ILE A 4 8.47 11.12 0.66
CA ILE A 4 7.52 11.69 1.64
C ILE A 4 6.69 10.57 2.28
N LEU A 5 6.21 9.61 1.48
CA LEU A 5 5.37 8.51 1.97
C LEU A 5 6.15 7.51 2.83
N ASP A 6 7.45 7.33 2.58
CA ASP A 6 8.29 6.43 3.37
C ASP A 6 8.71 7.02 4.73
N SER A 7 8.61 8.33 4.90
CA SER A 7 8.85 9.01 6.18
C SER A 7 7.65 8.98 7.14
N ILE A 8 6.47 8.56 6.66
CA ILE A 8 5.24 8.47 7.45
C ILE A 8 5.22 7.11 8.16
N THR A 9 5.06 7.15 9.48
CA THR A 9 4.95 5.96 10.34
C THR A 9 3.61 5.25 10.22
N GLU A 10 2.57 5.94 9.75
CA GLU A 10 1.30 5.31 9.39
C GLU A 10 1.40 4.56 8.06
N GLY A 11 0.69 3.44 7.98
CA GLY A 11 0.51 2.71 6.73
C GLY A 11 -0.31 3.53 5.75
N VAL A 12 0.26 3.83 4.59
CA VAL A 12 -0.41 4.56 3.52
C VAL A 12 -0.39 3.73 2.25
N PHE A 13 -1.56 3.63 1.63
CA PHE A 13 -1.72 3.07 0.30
C PHE A 13 -2.76 3.87 -0.48
N THR A 14 -2.68 3.79 -1.81
CA THR A 14 -3.64 4.43 -2.71
C THR A 14 -4.30 3.39 -3.59
N ILE A 15 -5.50 3.68 -4.07
CA ILE A 15 -6.23 2.84 -5.03
C ILE A 15 -6.62 3.64 -6.28
N ASP A 16 -6.78 2.94 -7.40
CA ASP A 16 -7.47 3.49 -8.58
C ASP A 16 -9.00 3.39 -8.45
N LEU A 17 -9.72 3.82 -9.50
CA LEU A 17 -11.19 3.78 -9.55
C LEU A 17 -11.75 2.35 -9.54
N ASP A 18 -10.96 1.38 -10.00
CA ASP A 18 -11.30 -0.04 -9.97
C ASP A 18 -10.95 -0.68 -8.62
N LYS A 19 -10.46 0.10 -7.65
CA LYS A 19 -10.04 -0.35 -6.30
C LYS A 19 -8.75 -1.18 -6.30
N ASN A 20 -7.95 -1.14 -7.37
CA ASN A 20 -6.64 -1.78 -7.37
C ASN A 20 -5.65 -0.91 -6.59
N ILE A 21 -4.80 -1.52 -5.77
CA ILE A 21 -3.76 -0.81 -5.04
C ILE A 21 -2.70 -0.29 -6.02
N THR A 22 -2.46 1.02 -6.01
CA THR A 22 -1.52 1.71 -6.91
C THR A 22 -0.25 2.20 -6.22
N SER A 23 -0.28 2.37 -4.90
CA SER A 23 0.90 2.61 -4.08
C SER A 23 0.73 1.96 -2.72
N PHE A 24 1.86 1.57 -2.13
CA PHE A 24 1.92 0.91 -0.83
C PHE A 24 3.26 1.30 -0.20
N ASN A 25 3.23 2.01 0.93
CA ASN A 25 4.46 2.45 1.61
C ASN A 25 5.02 1.36 2.53
N LYS A 26 6.28 1.55 2.96
CA LYS A 26 6.98 0.58 3.82
C LYS A 26 6.32 0.40 5.19
N ALA A 27 5.64 1.42 5.70
CA ALA A 27 4.90 1.30 6.96
C ALA A 27 3.69 0.37 6.80
N ALA A 28 2.97 0.45 5.69
CA ALA A 28 1.84 -0.43 5.40
C ALA A 28 2.30 -1.90 5.31
N GLU A 29 3.43 -2.19 4.67
CA GLU A 29 4.02 -3.54 4.63
C GLU A 29 4.29 -4.09 6.03
N LYS A 30 4.85 -3.26 6.92
CA LYS A 30 5.16 -3.67 8.29
C LYS A 30 3.91 -3.90 9.14
N ILE A 31 2.88 -3.07 8.97
CA ILE A 31 1.65 -3.13 9.76
C ILE A 31 0.81 -4.35 9.34
N THR A 32 0.69 -4.60 8.04
CA THR A 32 -0.19 -5.64 7.51
C THR A 32 0.51 -6.98 7.35
N GLY A 33 1.84 -6.99 7.28
CA GLY A 33 2.65 -8.15 6.96
C GLY A 33 2.60 -8.54 5.48
N VAL A 34 1.97 -7.71 4.63
CA VAL A 34 1.84 -7.97 3.19
C VAL A 34 2.95 -7.25 2.44
N PRO A 35 3.78 -7.96 1.65
CA PRO A 35 4.78 -7.32 0.79
C PRO A 35 4.13 -6.42 -0.25
N LYS A 36 4.75 -5.27 -0.54
CA LYS A 36 4.26 -4.34 -1.55
C LYS A 36 4.06 -5.01 -2.90
N GLU A 37 4.98 -5.89 -3.29
CA GLU A 37 4.95 -6.59 -4.57
C GLU A 37 3.71 -7.51 -4.69
N GLU A 38 3.19 -7.98 -3.57
CA GLU A 38 1.97 -8.78 -3.51
C GLU A 38 0.72 -7.91 -3.43
N ALA A 39 0.81 -6.71 -2.85
CA ALA A 39 -0.33 -5.79 -2.72
C ALA A 39 -0.63 -5.02 -4.02
N ILE A 40 0.40 -4.53 -4.72
CA ILE A 40 0.23 -3.67 -5.90
C ILE A 40 -0.53 -4.41 -7.00
N GLY A 41 -1.57 -3.76 -7.53
CA GLY A 41 -2.44 -4.31 -8.58
C GLY A 41 -3.57 -5.21 -8.07
N ARG A 42 -3.57 -5.62 -6.80
CA ARG A 42 -4.70 -6.36 -6.20
C ARG A 42 -5.82 -5.43 -5.77
N LYS A 43 -7.03 -5.97 -5.65
CA LYS A 43 -8.16 -5.25 -5.07
C LYS A 43 -7.91 -5.02 -3.58
N CYS A 44 -8.09 -3.79 -3.09
CA CYS A 44 -7.79 -3.48 -1.69
C CYS A 44 -8.56 -4.35 -0.68
N TYR A 45 -9.80 -4.73 -0.99
CA TYR A 45 -10.64 -5.60 -0.16
C TYR A 45 -10.29 -7.09 -0.23
N GLU A 46 -9.34 -7.50 -1.08
CA GLU A 46 -8.78 -8.86 -1.05
C GLU A 46 -7.54 -8.94 -0.15
N VAL A 47 -6.97 -7.78 0.20
CA VAL A 47 -5.78 -7.65 1.04
C VAL A 47 -6.17 -7.28 2.48
N PHE A 48 -7.29 -6.57 2.68
CA PHE A 48 -7.78 -6.06 3.97
C PHE A 48 -9.22 -6.48 4.26
#